data_AF-A0A2H9RF94-F1
#
_entry.id   AF-A0A2H9RF94-F1
#
_cell.length_a   1.000
_cell.length_b   1.000
_cell.length_c   1.000
_cell.angle_alpha   90.00
_cell.angle_beta   90.00
_cell.angle_gamma   90.00
#
_symmetry.space_group_name_H-M   'P 1'
#
loop_
_entity.id
_entity.type
_entity.pdbx_description
1 polymer ?
#
loop_
_entity_poly.entity_id
_entity_poly.type
_entity_poly.pdbx_seq_one_letter_code
_entity_poly.pdbx_strand_id
1 'polypeptide(L)' 'MDSTAVKEYLLELQELIVERLEQVDGKKFIRDPWTRATGSGGIGKGEGISCIIEEGNVLERGGVAFSHVQGDK' A
#
# COMPACT_ATOMS: atom_id res chain seq x y z
N MET A 1 -13.12 -5.15 -18.03
CA MET A 1 -11.82 -5.09 -17.34
C MET A 1 -12.04 -5.73 -15.98
N ASP A 2 -11.31 -6.81 -15.68
CA ASP A 2 -11.41 -7.46 -14.37
C ASP A 2 -10.54 -6.68 -13.37
N SER A 3 -11.18 -5.80 -12.60
CA SER A 3 -10.49 -5.00 -11.58
C SER A 3 -10.02 -5.84 -10.39
N THR A 4 -10.58 -7.04 -10.20
CA THR A 4 -10.19 -7.95 -9.12
C THR A 4 -8.83 -8.56 -9.44
N ALA A 5 -8.64 -9.11 -10.64
CA ALA A 5 -7.35 -9.65 -11.06
C ALA A 5 -6.23 -8.59 -11.02
N VAL A 6 -6.53 -7.34 -11.40
CA VAL A 6 -5.55 -6.24 -11.30
C VAL A 6 -5.25 -5.89 -9.85
N LYS A 7 -6.26 -5.88 -8.96
CA LYS A 7 -6.06 -5.64 -7.52
C LYS A 7 -5.14 -6.71 -6.91
N GLU A 8 -5.40 -7.98 -7.19
CA GLU A 8 -4.59 -9.11 -6.68
C GLU A 8 -3.14 -8.98 -7.14
N TYR A 9 -2.92 -8.77 -8.43
CA TYR A 9 -1.59 -8.55 -8.99
C TYR A 9 -0.85 -7.38 -8.30
N LEU A 10 -1.52 -6.25 -8.07
CA LEU A 10 -0.90 -5.07 -7.46
C LEU A 10 -0.60 -5.27 -5.96
N LEU A 11 -1.40 -6.06 -5.24
CA LEU A 11 -1.11 -6.45 -3.86
C LEU A 11 0.11 -7.36 -3.79
N GLU A 12 0.20 -8.36 -4.67
CA GLU A 12 1.38 -9.23 -4.78
C GLU A 12 2.64 -8.44 -5.15
N LEU A 13 2.51 -7.47 -6.06
CA LEU A 13 3.61 -6.60 -6.44
C LEU A 13 4.08 -5.72 -5.28
N GLN A 14 3.16 -5.15 -4.48
CA GLN A 14 3.53 -4.38 -3.29
C GLN A 14 4.35 -5.24 -2.32
N GLU A 15 3.88 -6.45 -2.00
CA GLU A 15 4.59 -7.31 -1.06
C GLU A 15 5.95 -7.72 -1.61
N LEU A 16 6.05 -8.05 -2.90
CA LEU A 16 7.33 -8.38 -3.54
C LEU A 16 8.32 -7.21 -3.45
N ILE A 17 7.89 -5.99 -3.75
CA ILE A 17 8.76 -4.81 -3.66
C ILE A 17 9.20 -4.60 -2.21
N VAL A 18 8.29 -4.66 -1.25
CA VAL A 18 8.61 -4.50 0.19
C VAL A 18 9.61 -5.56 0.63
N GLU A 19 9.40 -6.83 0.27
CA GLU A 19 10.31 -7.91 0.61
C GLU A 19 11.72 -7.65 0.09
N ARG A 20 11.86 -7.22 -1.18
CA ARG A 20 13.18 -6.92 -1.76
C ARG A 20 13.84 -5.70 -1.13
N LEU A 21 13.07 -4.68 -0.77
CA LEU A 21 13.61 -3.51 -0.07
C LEU A 21 14.05 -3.88 1.36
N GLU A 22 13.29 -4.69 2.08
CA GLU A 22 13.68 -5.21 3.41
C GLU A 22 14.94 -6.08 3.35
N GLN A 23 15.13 -6.86 2.28
CA GLN A 23 16.36 -7.65 2.07
C GLN A 23 17.59 -6.76 1.87
N VAL A 24 17.45 -5.63 1.17
CA VAL A 24 18.55 -4.68 0.93
C VAL A 24 18.83 -3.82 2.15
N ASP A 25 17.79 -3.32 2.82
CA ASP A 25 17.94 -2.44 3.98
C ASP A 25 18.31 -3.21 5.26
N GLY A 26 17.73 -4.39 5.46
CA GLY A 26 17.87 -5.16 6.70
C GLY A 26 16.90 -4.74 7.81
N LYS A 27 16.15 -3.64 7.66
CA LYS A 27 15.00 -3.30 8.51
C LYS A 27 13.67 -3.62 7.83
N LYS A 28 12.62 -3.73 8.65
CA LYS A 28 11.25 -4.07 8.22
C LYS A 28 10.43 -2.83 7.92
N PHE A 29 9.54 -2.93 6.94
CA PHE A 29 8.51 -1.93 6.71
C PHE A 29 7.35 -2.14 7.69
N ILE A 30 6.84 -1.04 8.25
CA ILE A 30 5.56 -0.98 8.97
C ILE A 30 4.45 -1.03 7.92
N ARG A 31 3.52 -1.97 8.08
CA ARG A 31 2.34 -2.13 7.22
C ARG A 31 1.14 -1.52 7.93
N ASP A 32 0.55 -0.50 7.33
CA ASP A 32 -0.60 0.23 7.85
C ASP A 32 -1.81 0.05 6.91
N PRO A 33 -2.66 -0.96 7.15
CA PRO A 33 -3.87 -1.17 6.39
C PRO A 33 -4.93 -0.15 6.78
N TRP A 34 -5.67 0.37 5.81
CA TRP A 34 -6.74 1.32 6.05
C TRP A 34 -7.96 1.00 5.21
N THR A 35 -9.11 1.41 5.74
CA THR A 35 -10.41 1.33 5.07
C THR A 35 -11.11 2.67 5.20
N ARG A 36 -11.83 3.08 4.16
CA ARG A 36 -12.64 4.29 4.14
C ARG A 36 -14.05 3.97 3.68
N ALA A 37 -15.01 4.30 4.53
CA ALA A 37 -16.43 4.19 4.20
C ALA A 37 -16.88 5.34 3.27
N THR A 38 -17.92 5.09 2.48
CA THR A 38 -18.63 6.11 1.70
C THR A 38 -19.11 7.25 2.61
N GLY A 39 -19.01 8.50 2.14
CA GLY A 39 -19.48 9.69 2.88
C GLY A 39 -18.44 10.34 3.80
N SER A 40 -17.24 9.76 3.93
CA SER A 40 -16.10 10.39 4.62
C SER A 40 -15.55 11.55 3.79
N GLY A 41 -15.96 12.79 4.09
CA GLY A 41 -15.38 14.01 3.50
C GLY A 41 -15.66 14.22 2.01
N GLY A 42 -16.74 13.67 1.47
CA GLY A 42 -17.11 13.78 0.05
C GLY A 42 -16.21 13.00 -0.92
N ILE A 43 -15.34 12.13 -0.38
CA ILE A 43 -14.47 11.24 -1.15
C ILE A 43 -15.08 9.83 -1.07
N GLY A 44 -15.05 9.11 -2.19
CA GLY A 44 -15.60 7.76 -2.27
C GLY A 44 -14.92 6.74 -1.36
N LYS A 45 -15.56 5.57 -1.22
CA LYS A 45 -15.06 4.45 -0.39
C LYS A 45 -13.78 3.84 -0.96
N GLY A 46 -13.02 3.16 -0.13
CA GLY A 46 -11.85 2.43 -0.60
C GLY A 46 -11.08 1.76 0.52
N GLU A 47 -10.02 1.08 0.12
CA GLU A 47 -9.10 0.42 1.03
C GLU A 47 -7.69 0.42 0.44
N GLY A 48 -6.70 0.22 1.30
CA GLY A 48 -5.31 0.19 0.89
C GLY A 48 -4.40 -0.26 2.03
N ILE A 49 -3.12 -0.40 1.70
CA ILE A 49 -2.07 -0.71 2.66
C ILE A 49 -0.91 0.23 2.36
N SER A 50 -0.50 1.00 3.36
CA SER A 50 0.70 1.83 3.28
C SER A 50 1.84 1.08 3.96
N CYS A 51 2.89 0.74 3.21
CA CYS A 51 4.10 0.16 3.79
C CYS A 51 5.14 1.27 3.90
N ILE A 52 5.59 1.59 5.12
CA ILE A 52 6.54 2.68 5.39
C ILE A 52 7.76 2.14 6.16
N ILE A 53 8.95 2.60 5.79
CA ILE A 53 10.17 2.42 6.58
C ILE A 53 10.75 3.81 6.88
N GLU A 54 11.23 4.00 8.10
CA GLU A 54 11.91 5.21 8.54
C GLU A 54 13.16 4.81 9.32
N GLU A 55 14.20 5.66 9.22
CA GLU A 55 15.49 5.44 9.86
C GLU A 55 16.11 4.09 9.47
N GLY A 56 15.98 3.68 8.20
CA GLY A 56 16.57 2.45 7.64
C GLY A 56 18.10 2.47 7.64
N ASN A 57 18.72 1.30 7.39
CA ASN A 57 20.18 1.26 7.26
C ASN A 57 20.65 1.78 5.88
N VAL A 58 19.78 1.67 4.88
CA VAL A 58 20.02 2.12 3.50
C VAL A 58 19.03 3.22 3.11
N LEU A 59 17.76 3.03 3.44
CA LEU A 59 16.68 3.98 3.19
C LEU A 59 16.46 4.85 4.42
N GLU A 60 16.87 6.13 4.38
CA GLU A 60 16.52 7.10 5.43
C GLU A 60 14.99 7.14 5.63
N ARG A 61 14.24 7.10 4.54
CA ARG A 61 12.78 6.96 4.50
C ARG A 61 12.34 6.32 3.19
N GLY A 62 11.36 5.41 3.26
CA GLY A 62 10.81 4.73 2.09
C GLY A 62 9.32 4.41 2.25
N GLY A 63 8.60 4.34 1.13
CA GLY A 63 7.18 4.03 1.12
C GLY A 63 6.75 3.27 -0.13
N VAL A 64 5.95 2.21 0.07
CA VAL A 64 5.27 1.46 -1.00
C VAL A 64 3.79 1.41 -0.63
N ALA A 65 2.94 2.12 -1.38
CA ALA A 65 1.53 2.26 -1.08
C ALA A 65 0.66 1.61 -2.16
N PHE A 66 -0.37 0.88 -1.72
CA PHE A 66 -1.46 0.39 -2.57
C PHE A 66 -2.77 1.07 -2.16
N SER A 67 -3.62 1.37 -3.14
CA SER A 67 -4.95 1.94 -2.91
C SER A 67 -5.93 1.45 -3.97
N HIS A 68 -7.08 0.97 -3.52
CA HIS A 68 -8.24 0.62 -4.34
C HIS A 68 -9.42 1.48 -3.90
N VAL A 69 -9.67 2.56 -4.65
CA VAL A 69 -10.67 3.58 -4.31
C VAL A 69 -11.77 3.60 -5.36
N GLN A 70 -13.01 3.73 -4.91
CA GLN A 70 -14.19 3.83 -5.75
C GLN A 70 -14.95 5.11 -5.42
N GLY A 71 -15.15 5.96 -6.42
CA GLY A 71 -15.96 7.16 -6.29
C GLY A 71 -17.45 6.85 -6.10
N ASP A 72 -18.14 7.78 -5.45
CA ASP A 72 -19.60 7.80 -5.40
C ASP A 72 -20.09 8.35 -6.75
N LYS A 73 -20.70 7.50 -7.57
CA LYS A 73 -21.43 7.95 -8.76
C LYS A 73 -22.86 8.27 -8.39
#